data_AF-A0A1I7FT68-F1
#
_entry.id   AF-A0A1I7FT68-F1
#
_cell.length_a   1.000
_cell.length_b   1.000
_cell.length_c   1.000
_cell.angle_alpha   90.00
_cell.angle_beta   90.00
_cell.angle_gamma   90.00
#
_symmetry.space_group_name_H-M   'P 1'
#
loop_
_entity.id
_entity.type
_entity.pdbx_description
1 polymer ?
#
loop_
_entity_poly.entity_id
_entity_poly.type
_entity_poly.pdbx_seq_one_letter_code
_entity_poly.pdbx_strand_id
1 'polypeptide(L)' 'MMRTKLKQARKANGWTQAETAKRLGITERAYRHFEAGTRNPSYDTLVKLEQLFGMPHSELLVPDCTTDTETA' A
#
# COMPACT_ATOMS: atom_id res chain seq x y z
N MET A 1 -8.64 10.36 1.12
CA MET A 1 -7.40 10.40 0.30
C MET A 1 -6.97 8.97 0.04
N MET A 2 -6.66 8.63 -1.21
CA MET A 2 -6.15 7.30 -1.55
C MET A 2 -4.64 7.21 -1.26
N ARG A 3 -4.10 5.99 -1.16
CA ARG A 3 -2.66 5.74 -1.09
C ARG A 3 -2.21 5.11 -2.40
N THR A 4 -1.83 5.92 -3.39
CA THR A 4 -1.49 5.42 -4.73
C THR A 4 -0.16 4.68 -4.73
N LYS A 5 0.83 5.08 -3.92
CA LYS A 5 2.14 4.41 -3.84
C LYS A 5 2.02 2.93 -3.49
N LEU A 6 1.25 2.59 -2.44
CA LEU A 6 1.01 1.19 -2.08
C LEU A 6 0.37 0.39 -3.23
N LYS A 7 -0.60 0.99 -3.92
CA LYS A 7 -1.26 0.38 -5.08
C LYS A 7 -0.32 0.22 -6.27
N GLN A 8 0.56 1.19 -6.51
CA GLN A 8 1.57 1.16 -7.57
C GLN A 8 2.63 0.09 -7.30
N ALA A 9 3.16 0.01 -6.07
CA ALA A 9 4.13 -1.01 -5.67
C ALA A 9 3.57 -2.43 -5.89
N ARG A 10 2.30 -2.65 -5.50
CA ARG A 10 1.60 -3.90 -5.78
C ARG A 10 1.50 -4.19 -7.28
N LYS A 11 1.07 -3.21 -8.09
CA LYS A 11 0.93 -3.37 -9.55
C LYS A 11 2.26 -3.62 -10.25
N ALA A 12 3.34 -2.96 -9.81
CA ALA A 12 4.69 -3.15 -10.34
C ALA A 12 5.19 -4.59 -10.13
N ASN A 13 4.77 -5.23 -9.03
CA ASN A 13 5.04 -6.63 -8.76
C ASN A 13 4.05 -7.61 -9.44
N GLY A 14 3.03 -7.11 -10.15
CA GLY A 14 2.03 -7.94 -10.81
C GLY A 14 1.07 -8.66 -9.87
N TRP A 15 0.95 -8.24 -8.60
CA TRP A 15 0.11 -8.91 -7.61
C TRP A 15 -1.29 -8.34 -7.54
N THR A 16 -2.26 -9.19 -7.24
CA THR A 16 -3.62 -8.79 -6.83
C THR A 16 -3.65 -8.34 -5.36
N GLN A 17 -4.73 -7.66 -4.96
CA GLN A 17 -4.93 -7.27 -3.55
C GLN A 17 -4.99 -8.51 -2.64
N ALA A 18 -5.66 -9.57 -3.09
CA ALA A 18 -5.75 -10.84 -2.37
C ALA A 18 -4.39 -11.52 -2.20
N GLU A 19 -3.58 -11.58 -3.25
CA GLU A 19 -2.23 -12.18 -3.18
C GLU A 19 -1.31 -11.38 -2.26
N THR A 20 -1.36 -10.06 -2.32
CA THR A 20 -0.56 -9.20 -1.45
C THR A 20 -0.98 -9.36 0.00
N ALA A 21 -2.29 -9.40 0.27
CA ALA A 21 -2.82 -9.66 1.60
C ALA A 21 -2.40 -11.03 2.14
N LYS A 22 -2.41 -12.07 1.29
CA LYS A 22 -1.93 -13.41 1.65
C LYS A 22 -0.43 -13.41 2.01
N ARG A 23 0.41 -12.69 1.25
CA ARG A 23 1.85 -12.53 1.55
C ARG A 23 2.08 -11.82 2.88
N LEU A 24 1.23 -10.86 3.23
CA LEU A 24 1.29 -10.11 4.49
C LEU A 24 0.63 -10.85 5.67
N GLY A 25 -0.06 -11.97 5.43
CA GLY A 25 -0.80 -12.71 6.45
C GLY A 25 -2.03 -11.96 7.00
N ILE A 26 -2.66 -11.13 6.17
CA ILE A 26 -3.86 -10.34 6.53
C ILE A 26 -5.02 -10.66 5.59
N THR A 27 -6.21 -10.15 5.92
CA THR A 27 -7.36 -10.27 5.01
C THR A 27 -7.26 -9.28 3.85
N GLU A 28 -7.77 -9.67 2.68
CA GLU A 28 -7.88 -8.78 1.51
C GLU A 28 -8.66 -7.51 1.85
N ARG A 29 -9.72 -7.63 2.66
CA ARG A 29 -10.50 -6.48 3.14
C ARG A 29 -9.62 -5.50 3.91
N ALA A 30 -8.76 -5.97 4.81
CA ALA A 30 -7.83 -5.11 5.54
C ALA A 30 -6.86 -4.39 4.59
N TYR A 31 -6.29 -5.12 3.64
CA TYR A 31 -5.40 -4.55 2.63
C TYR A 31 -6.09 -3.47 1.78
N ARG A 32 -7.34 -3.70 1.35
CA ARG A 32 -8.14 -2.71 0.63
C ARG A 32 -8.35 -1.43 1.44
N HIS A 33 -8.58 -1.54 2.75
CA HIS A 33 -8.71 -0.36 3.62
C HIS A 33 -7.40 0.44 3.73
N PHE A 34 -6.25 -0.23 3.64
CA PHE A 34 -4.95 0.43 3.62
C PHE A 34 -4.74 1.23 2.34
N GLU A 35 -4.99 0.63 1.16
CA GLU A 35 -4.92 1.34 -0.14
C GLU A 35 -5.91 2.51 -0.19
N ALA A 36 -7.10 2.37 0.42
CA ALA A 36 -8.10 3.42 0.49
C ALA A 36 -7.79 4.53 1.53
N GLY A 37 -6.75 4.38 2.35
CA GLY A 37 -6.41 5.33 3.42
C GLY A 37 -7.39 5.36 4.60
N THR A 38 -8.43 4.52 4.58
CA THR A 38 -9.49 4.47 5.61
C THR A 38 -9.05 3.81 6.91
N ARG A 39 -7.97 3.03 6.88
CA ARG A 39 -7.40 2.36 8.07
C ARG A 39 -5.87 2.40 8.01
N ASN A 40 -5.25 2.48 9.19
CA ASN A 40 -3.81 2.31 9.35
C ASN A 40 -3.48 0.84 9.70
N PRO A 41 -2.41 0.26 9.11
CA PRO A 41 -1.92 -1.06 9.50
C PRO A 41 -1.39 -1.09 10.92
N SER A 42 -1.34 -2.28 11.54
CA SER A 42 -0.61 -2.47 12.80
C SER A 42 0.90 -2.39 12.56
N TYR A 43 1.69 -2.14 13.61
CA TYR A 43 3.15 -2.10 13.51
C TYR A 43 3.74 -3.38 12.87
N ASP A 44 3.27 -4.56 13.27
CA ASP A 44 3.66 -5.83 12.66
C ASP A 44 3.39 -5.87 11.13
N THR A 45 2.25 -5.31 10.71
CA THR A 45 1.93 -5.22 9.27
C THR A 45 2.81 -4.19 8.55
N LEU A 46 3.20 -3.10 9.22
CA LEU A 46 4.13 -2.12 8.65
C LEU A 46 5.49 -2.77 8.37
N VAL A 47 6.05 -3.49 9.33
CA VAL A 47 7.33 -4.21 9.14
C VAL A 47 7.23 -5.22 7.98
N LYS A 48 6.13 -5.95 7.88
CA LYS A 48 5.89 -6.88 6.76
C LYS A 48 5.76 -6.17 5.42
N LEU A 49 5.13 -4.99 5.38
CA LEU A 49 5.03 -4.17 4.17
C LEU A 49 6.42 -3.71 3.72
N GLU A 50 7.25 -3.25 4.66
CA GLU A 50 8.63 -2.83 4.35
C GLU A 50 9.46 -3.98 3.82
N GLN A 51 9.37 -5.16 4.44
CA GLN A 51 10.05 -6.37 3.97
C GLN A 51 9.55 -6.84 2.60
N LEU A 52 8.24 -6.72 2.36
CA LEU A 52 7.63 -7.20 1.12
C LEU A 52 7.94 -6.30 -0.08
N PHE A 53 7.94 -4.98 0.12
CA PHE A 53 8.14 -3.99 -0.95
C PHE A 53 9.55 -3.39 -0.98
N GLY A 54 10.38 -3.62 0.03
CA GLY A 54 11.72 -3.05 0.14
C GLY A 54 11.73 -1.53 0.33
N MET A 55 10.61 -0.94 0.78
CA MET A 55 10.41 0.49 0.90
C MET A 55 9.85 0.81 2.29
N PRO A 56 10.31 1.90 2.96
CA PRO A 56 9.78 2.27 4.25
C PRO A 56 8.27 2.53 4.20
N HIS A 57 7.56 2.12 5.25
CA HIS A 57 6.11 2.28 5.32
C HIS A 57 5.69 3.76 5.31
N SER A 58 6.56 4.64 5.81
CA SER A 58 6.36 6.10 5.77
C SER A 58 6.24 6.62 4.34
N GLU A 59 6.87 5.97 3.36
CA GLU A 59 6.78 6.31 1.95
C GLU A 59 5.60 5.59 1.27
N LEU A 60 5.39 4.30 1.56
CA LEU A 60 4.28 3.52 0.98
C LEU A 60 2.90 4.05 1.38
N LEU A 61 2.81 4.61 2.59
CA LEU A 61 1.55 5.02 3.19
C LEU A 61 1.29 6.53 3.11
N VAL A 62 2.10 7.30 2.37
CA VAL A 62 1.84 8.72 2.14
C VAL A 62 0.45 8.87 1.50
N PRO A 63 -0.47 9.64 2.09
CA PRO A 63 -1.73 10.01 1.44
C PRO A 63 -1.40 10.84 0.21
N ASP A 64 -2.03 10.54 -0.92
CA ASP A 64 -1.86 11.39 -2.10
C ASP A 64 -2.47 12.76 -1.80
N CYS A 65 -1.62 13.76 -1.64
CA CYS A 65 -1.97 15.13 -1.95
C CYS A 65 -1.92 15.18 -3.48
N THR A 66 -3.05 15.43 -4.13
CA THR A 66 -3.14 15.49 -5.59
C THR A 66 -2.14 16.49 -6.16
N THR A 67 -0.94 16.05 -6.52
CA THR A 67 -0.16 16.73 -7.54
C THR A 67 -0.52 16.03 -8.83
N ASP A 68 -1.58 16.53 -9.46
CA ASP A 68 -1.73 16.36 -10.89
C ASP A 68 -0.43 16.93 -11.49
N THR A 69 0.53 16.06 -11.79
CA THR A 69 1.67 16.45 -12.62
C THR A 69 1.11 16.63 -14.01
N GLU A 70 0.54 17.83 -14.22
CA GLU A 70 0.36 18.45 -15.51
C GLU A 70 1.72 18.40 -16.20
N THR A 71 1.89 17.35 -17.01
CA THR A 71 3.04 17.18 -17.89
C THR A 71 2.78 18.12 -19.06
N ALA A 72 3.42 19.28 -19.03
CA ALA A 72 3.62 20.15 -20.18
C ALA A 72 4.94 19.78 -20.88
#